data_AF-A0A6G3RAX3-F1
#
_entry.id   AF-A0A6G3RAX3-F1
#
_cell.length_a   1.000
_cell.length_b   1.000
_cell.length_c   1.000
_cell.angle_alpha   90.00
_cell.angle_beta   90.00
_cell.angle_gamma   90.00
#
_symmetry.space_group_name_H-M   'P 1'
#
loop_
_entity.id
_entity.type
_entity.pdbx_description
1 polymer ?
#
loop_
_entity_poly.entity_id
_entity_poly.type
_entity_poly.pdbx_seq_one_letter_code
_entity_poly.pdbx_strand_id
1 'polypeptide(L)'
;PQPQPQQSGGPAPSVAYPSGPVPSAAQEPGAGERPRPLHDPDPYSTPPYGEPGPWAPAPPVQHPAATPAHGTQLPPPHGGTPPHGTPGPTPHVSPQPQPQHQPQAPHGVTPPGPPGGAQGAAPRQPYDPWNAPLQQVGSLPPETREKRDRRGRRVLFIGVAVIALLSGLIGGATGAYLERNGTGDVELRQSDVESADRPKGSVAGIAASTLPGVVTLHVSGDSAQGTGTGFVLDGKGHILTNNHVVEPAGTGGEVTVTFSGGETAKAEVIGRDSGYDLAVVKVSGVRGLKPLPLGNSENVQVGDAVVAIGAPFDLENTVTSGIISAKERPITAGGEKGDGSDISYVDALQTDAPINPGNSGGPLVDSKARVIGINSAIRSADDSSEPGGGQAGSIGLGFAIPINQGKRVAEELINFGRATHPVIGVTLDTEFNGDGARIADKGRNGGPSVNKNGPGDKAGLKPGDVITEVDGRAVHSSDELIVKVRAHRPKDSLRLTVERDGADREVTLVLGSASSG
;
A
#
# COMPACT_ATOMS: atom_id res chain seq x y z
N PRO A 1 -2.13 22.72 90.56
CA PRO A 1 -3.46 23.06 91.16
C PRO A 1 -4.60 22.57 90.26
N GLN A 2 -5.42 21.64 90.75
CA GLN A 2 -6.76 21.35 90.17
C GLN A 2 -7.79 22.35 90.74
N PRO A 3 -9.05 22.34 90.24
CA PRO A 3 -10.04 21.50 90.93
C PRO A 3 -11.00 20.70 90.01
N GLN A 4 -11.51 19.59 90.57
CA GLN A 4 -12.73 18.84 90.22
C GLN A 4 -14.01 19.64 90.59
N PRO A 5 -15.28 19.28 90.22
CA PRO A 5 -15.87 17.92 90.13
C PRO A 5 -16.80 17.71 88.88
N GLN A 6 -17.70 16.71 88.73
CA GLN A 6 -18.21 15.62 89.59
C GLN A 6 -18.66 14.39 88.75
N GLN A 7 -19.47 13.46 89.31
CA GLN A 7 -20.13 12.35 88.60
C GLN A 7 -21.56 12.09 89.10
N SER A 8 -22.42 11.61 88.21
CA SER A 8 -23.61 10.75 88.41
C SER A 8 -23.95 10.13 87.03
N GLY A 9 -24.57 8.96 86.84
CA GLY A 9 -25.21 7.98 87.72
C GLY A 9 -26.44 7.40 87.00
N GLY A 10 -26.38 6.19 86.43
CA GLY A 10 -27.41 5.60 85.54
C GLY A 10 -28.65 5.02 86.28
N PRO A 11 -29.38 4.00 85.77
CA PRO A 11 -29.24 3.23 84.50
C PRO A 11 -30.58 2.96 83.73
N ALA A 12 -30.54 2.40 82.50
CA ALA A 12 -31.57 1.54 81.86
C ALA A 12 -31.06 0.96 80.50
N PRO A 13 -31.74 0.02 79.79
CA PRO A 13 -31.48 -1.41 79.94
C PRO A 13 -30.99 -2.12 78.65
N SER A 14 -30.52 -3.35 78.82
CA SER A 14 -30.03 -4.25 77.77
C SER A 14 -31.14 -4.86 76.89
N VAL A 15 -30.92 -4.95 75.58
CA VAL A 15 -31.70 -5.77 74.63
C VAL A 15 -30.74 -6.62 73.79
N ALA A 16 -31.12 -7.88 73.54
CA ALA A 16 -30.23 -8.94 73.06
C ALA A 16 -30.09 -9.01 71.52
N TYR A 17 -28.93 -9.49 71.07
CA TYR A 17 -28.70 -9.94 69.69
C TYR A 17 -29.10 -11.42 69.53
N PRO A 18 -29.84 -11.81 68.47
CA PRO A 18 -30.05 -13.22 68.15
C PRO A 18 -28.80 -13.83 67.50
N SER A 19 -28.45 -15.04 67.91
CA SER A 19 -27.26 -15.78 67.46
C SER A 19 -27.53 -16.58 66.17
N GLY A 20 -26.61 -16.51 65.21
CA GLY A 20 -26.48 -17.48 64.11
C GLY A 20 -25.37 -18.50 64.43
N PRO A 21 -25.52 -19.78 64.02
CA PRO A 21 -24.62 -20.85 64.47
C PRO A 21 -23.28 -20.89 63.73
N VAL A 22 -22.26 -21.41 64.42
CA VAL A 22 -20.90 -21.68 63.91
C VAL A 22 -20.64 -23.21 63.85
N PRO A 23 -19.51 -23.72 63.34
CA PRO A 23 -19.48 -24.66 62.21
C PRO A 23 -19.37 -26.14 62.63
N SER A 24 -19.59 -27.05 61.66
CA SER A 24 -19.15 -28.45 61.76
C SER A 24 -17.92 -28.69 60.89
N ALA A 25 -16.96 -29.43 61.40
CA ALA A 25 -15.66 -29.65 60.76
C ALA A 25 -15.45 -31.10 60.28
N ALA A 26 -14.56 -31.22 59.29
CA ALA A 26 -13.76 -32.38 58.91
C ALA A 26 -14.47 -33.66 58.39
N GLN A 27 -14.35 -33.88 57.08
CA GLN A 27 -14.09 -35.23 56.55
C GLN A 27 -13.27 -35.16 55.25
N GLU A 28 -12.07 -35.74 55.29
CA GLU A 28 -11.20 -36.09 54.16
C GLU A 28 -10.80 -37.58 54.32
N PRO A 29 -10.26 -38.28 53.31
CA PRO A 29 -9.96 -37.83 51.95
C PRO A 29 -10.64 -38.69 50.85
N GLY A 30 -10.85 -38.11 49.67
CA GLY A 30 -11.20 -38.83 48.45
C GLY A 30 -10.31 -38.37 47.29
N ALA A 31 -9.60 -39.30 46.65
CA ALA A 31 -8.72 -38.98 45.52
C ALA A 31 -9.54 -38.60 44.28
N GLY A 32 -9.76 -37.29 44.10
CA GLY A 32 -10.46 -36.68 42.97
C GLY A 32 -9.51 -36.14 41.90
N GLU A 33 -9.99 -36.06 40.65
CA GLU A 33 -9.17 -35.79 39.47
C GLU A 33 -8.46 -34.42 39.47
N ARG A 34 -7.31 -34.36 38.78
CA ARG A 34 -6.65 -33.09 38.44
C ARG A 34 -7.58 -32.21 37.60
N PRO A 35 -7.52 -30.87 37.72
CA PRO A 35 -8.33 -29.98 36.90
C PRO A 35 -8.11 -30.26 35.40
N ARG A 36 -9.18 -30.51 34.65
CA ARG A 36 -9.13 -30.60 33.19
C ARG A 36 -9.12 -29.18 32.61
N PRO A 37 -8.33 -28.90 31.56
CA PRO A 37 -8.38 -27.61 30.86
C PRO A 37 -9.77 -27.32 30.31
N LEU A 38 -10.08 -26.03 30.12
CA LEU A 38 -11.40 -25.58 29.63
C LEU A 38 -11.66 -25.87 28.13
N HIS A 39 -10.66 -26.42 27.43
CA HIS A 39 -10.68 -26.73 26.00
C HIS A 39 -9.96 -28.06 25.74
N ASP A 40 -10.38 -28.77 24.69
CA ASP A 40 -9.67 -29.95 24.18
C ASP A 40 -8.28 -29.57 23.64
N PRO A 41 -7.28 -30.47 23.71
CA PRO A 41 -5.95 -30.20 23.18
C PRO A 41 -5.97 -30.06 21.66
N ASP A 42 -5.37 -28.96 21.17
CA ASP A 42 -5.20 -28.69 19.74
C ASP A 42 -4.39 -29.80 19.06
N PRO A 43 -4.92 -30.46 18.00
CA PRO A 43 -4.15 -31.45 17.23
C PRO A 43 -2.95 -30.84 16.49
N TYR A 44 -2.87 -29.52 16.34
CA TYR A 44 -1.71 -28.79 15.82
C TYR A 44 -0.95 -28.13 16.98
N SER A 45 0.04 -28.84 17.51
CA SER A 45 0.92 -28.34 18.58
C SER A 45 1.64 -27.04 18.17
N THR A 46 1.05 -25.89 18.50
CA THR A 46 1.64 -24.57 18.31
C THR A 46 2.67 -24.31 19.42
N PRO A 47 3.97 -24.14 19.08
CA PRO A 47 4.99 -23.90 20.10
C PRO A 47 4.83 -22.49 20.70
N PRO A 48 5.06 -22.30 22.01
CA PRO A 48 5.18 -20.96 22.57
C PRO A 48 6.43 -20.28 22.02
N TYR A 49 6.24 -19.21 21.23
CA TYR A 49 7.23 -18.23 20.76
C TYR A 49 8.66 -18.73 20.51
N GLY A 50 9.01 -18.90 19.22
CA GLY A 50 10.34 -18.46 18.77
C GLY A 50 11.31 -19.46 18.13
N GLU A 51 10.86 -20.43 17.32
CA GLU A 51 11.71 -21.02 16.26
C GLU A 51 10.93 -21.23 14.95
N PRO A 52 11.54 -21.05 13.75
CA PRO A 52 10.86 -21.28 12.48
C PRO A 52 10.65 -22.76 12.19
N GLY A 53 9.39 -23.17 11.94
CA GLY A 53 9.07 -24.52 11.50
C GLY A 53 9.56 -24.83 10.07
N PRO A 54 9.76 -26.12 9.71
CA PRO A 54 10.52 -26.54 8.53
C PRO A 54 9.88 -26.29 7.15
N TRP A 55 8.81 -25.48 7.05
CA TRP A 55 8.05 -25.25 5.81
C TRP A 55 7.67 -23.77 5.56
N ALA A 56 8.45 -22.82 6.08
CA ALA A 56 8.35 -21.41 5.70
C ALA A 56 9.65 -20.95 5.01
N PRO A 57 9.60 -20.40 3.78
CA PRO A 57 10.74 -19.65 3.25
C PRO A 57 10.93 -18.39 4.08
N ALA A 58 12.15 -18.17 4.58
CA ALA A 58 12.47 -16.96 5.33
C ALA A 58 12.33 -15.72 4.41
N PRO A 59 11.85 -14.56 4.93
CA PRO A 59 11.83 -13.32 4.17
C PRO A 59 13.28 -12.92 3.79
N PRO A 60 13.48 -12.27 2.63
CA PRO A 60 14.81 -11.85 2.22
C PRO A 60 15.38 -10.81 3.18
N VAL A 61 16.40 -11.21 3.94
CA VAL A 61 17.17 -10.29 4.78
C VAL A 61 17.95 -9.36 3.86
N GLN A 62 17.52 -8.10 3.77
CA GLN A 62 18.33 -7.08 3.12
C GLN A 62 19.57 -6.82 3.98
N HIS A 63 20.73 -7.26 3.49
CA HIS A 63 22.01 -6.82 4.05
C HIS A 63 22.13 -5.30 3.86
N PRO A 64 22.43 -4.51 4.91
CA PRO A 64 22.75 -3.11 4.74
C PRO A 64 23.93 -2.97 3.77
N ALA A 65 23.77 -2.16 2.72
CA ALA A 65 24.88 -1.83 1.84
C ALA A 65 25.96 -1.13 2.68
N ALA A 66 27.19 -1.63 2.61
CA ALA A 66 28.30 -1.08 3.39
C ALA A 66 28.56 0.38 2.98
N THR A 67 28.34 1.31 3.91
CA THR A 67 28.65 2.73 3.73
C THR A 67 30.15 2.87 3.43
N PRO A 68 30.55 3.49 2.30
CA PRO A 68 31.96 3.80 2.07
C PRO A 68 32.46 4.76 3.15
N ALA A 69 33.67 4.50 3.68
CA ALA A 69 34.29 5.43 4.62
C ALA A 69 34.48 6.81 3.97
N HIS A 70 34.29 7.88 4.76
CA HIS A 70 34.43 9.26 4.27
C HIS A 70 35.79 9.49 3.57
N GLY A 71 35.75 9.97 2.32
CA GLY A 71 36.94 10.39 1.57
C GLY A 71 37.10 9.80 0.16
N THR A 72 36.29 8.83 -0.25
CA THR A 72 36.38 8.25 -1.61
C THR A 72 35.58 9.07 -2.64
N GLN A 73 36.26 9.66 -3.64
CA GLN A 73 35.60 10.24 -4.80
C GLN A 73 35.25 9.17 -5.84
N LEU A 74 34.02 9.19 -6.34
CA LEU A 74 33.58 8.41 -7.50
C LEU A 74 33.55 9.31 -8.76
N PRO A 75 33.88 8.80 -9.95
CA PRO A 75 33.81 9.57 -11.19
C PRO A 75 32.35 9.89 -11.58
N PRO A 76 32.07 11.05 -12.19
CA PRO A 76 30.72 11.43 -12.58
C PRO A 76 30.19 10.56 -13.75
N PRO A 77 28.91 10.15 -13.73
CA PRO A 77 28.29 9.46 -14.86
C PRO A 77 28.13 10.38 -16.08
N HIS A 78 28.20 9.82 -17.28
CA HIS A 78 28.18 10.59 -18.52
C HIS A 78 26.81 11.20 -18.84
N GLY A 79 26.84 12.44 -19.33
CA GLY A 79 25.69 13.36 -19.36
C GLY A 79 24.49 12.97 -20.23
N GLY A 80 23.31 13.36 -19.73
CA GLY A 80 22.08 13.54 -20.48
C GLY A 80 21.88 15.00 -20.93
N THR A 81 21.14 15.19 -22.02
CA THR A 81 20.91 16.46 -22.73
C THR A 81 20.04 17.45 -21.95
N PRO A 82 20.30 18.77 -21.97
CA PRO A 82 19.45 19.76 -21.29
C PRO A 82 18.16 20.09 -22.06
N PRO A 83 17.01 20.28 -21.38
CA PRO A 83 15.77 20.75 -22.01
C PRO A 83 15.76 22.27 -22.27
N HIS A 84 14.95 22.70 -23.25
CA HIS A 84 14.85 24.10 -23.69
C HIS A 84 14.27 25.05 -22.63
N GLY A 85 14.91 26.20 -22.43
CA GLY A 85 14.37 27.34 -21.69
C GLY A 85 13.57 28.31 -22.57
N THR A 86 12.65 29.05 -21.94
CA THR A 86 11.79 30.09 -22.55
C THR A 86 12.57 31.37 -22.91
N PRO A 87 12.16 32.14 -23.96
CA PRO A 87 12.88 33.34 -24.37
C PRO A 87 12.49 34.59 -23.57
N GLY A 88 13.49 35.35 -23.11
CA GLY A 88 13.32 36.73 -22.63
C GLY A 88 13.36 37.77 -23.76
N PRO A 89 12.99 39.05 -23.49
CA PRO A 89 12.85 40.08 -24.52
C PRO A 89 14.19 40.63 -25.08
N THR A 90 14.16 41.02 -26.34
CA THR A 90 15.29 41.48 -27.16
C THR A 90 15.81 42.89 -26.85
N PRO A 91 17.07 43.18 -27.24
CA PRO A 91 17.31 44.40 -28.02
C PRO A 91 18.29 44.23 -29.23
N HIS A 92 17.75 44.53 -30.42
CA HIS A 92 18.31 45.26 -31.59
C HIS A 92 19.73 45.00 -32.21
N VAL A 93 19.72 44.98 -33.57
CA VAL A 93 20.73 45.51 -34.56
C VAL A 93 21.63 44.53 -35.39
N SER A 94 21.24 44.37 -36.67
CA SER A 94 22.06 44.22 -37.92
C SER A 94 22.69 42.87 -38.38
N PRO A 95 22.94 42.66 -39.71
CA PRO A 95 22.70 41.35 -40.35
C PRO A 95 23.80 40.74 -41.27
N GLN A 96 23.61 39.45 -41.62
CA GLN A 96 24.12 38.68 -42.80
C GLN A 96 25.64 38.36 -42.89
N PRO A 97 26.09 37.37 -43.72
CA PRO A 97 25.35 36.61 -44.77
C PRO A 97 25.43 35.04 -44.73
N GLN A 98 24.62 34.45 -45.62
CA GLN A 98 24.63 33.06 -46.18
C GLN A 98 25.95 32.70 -46.93
N PRO A 99 26.23 31.45 -47.42
CA PRO A 99 25.34 30.38 -47.96
C PRO A 99 25.74 28.92 -47.53
N GLN A 100 25.48 27.76 -48.17
CA GLN A 100 24.80 27.28 -49.41
C GLN A 100 24.28 25.81 -49.17
N HIS A 101 23.18 25.31 -49.75
CA HIS A 101 23.06 24.35 -50.90
C HIS A 101 23.93 23.05 -50.85
N GLN A 102 23.50 21.84 -51.27
CA GLN A 102 22.21 21.26 -51.71
C GLN A 102 22.34 19.67 -51.71
N PRO A 103 21.38 18.84 -52.18
CA PRO A 103 21.20 17.45 -51.71
C PRO A 103 21.62 16.35 -52.71
N GLN A 104 21.59 15.08 -52.28
CA GLN A 104 21.07 13.95 -53.08
C GLN A 104 20.84 12.66 -52.25
N ALA A 105 20.10 11.71 -52.83
CA ALA A 105 19.55 10.52 -52.15
C ALA A 105 20.15 9.19 -52.72
N PRO A 106 19.48 8.01 -52.75
CA PRO A 106 19.84 6.93 -51.83
C PRO A 106 20.21 5.59 -52.50
N HIS A 107 21.12 4.83 -51.90
CA HIS A 107 21.32 3.41 -52.19
C HIS A 107 21.64 2.62 -50.91
N GLY A 108 21.15 1.39 -50.80
CA GLY A 108 21.36 0.52 -49.62
C GLY A 108 22.06 -0.80 -49.97
N VAL A 109 22.63 -1.45 -48.95
CA VAL A 109 23.04 -2.87 -48.99
C VAL A 109 23.04 -3.47 -47.57
N THR A 110 23.03 -4.80 -47.52
CA THR A 110 22.97 -5.69 -46.34
C THR A 110 24.07 -5.50 -45.28
N PRO A 111 23.81 -5.77 -43.98
CA PRO A 111 24.82 -5.80 -42.93
C PRO A 111 25.53 -7.17 -42.77
N PRO A 112 26.82 -7.20 -42.41
CA PRO A 112 27.55 -8.39 -41.98
C PRO A 112 27.44 -8.65 -40.46
N GLY A 113 27.77 -9.87 -40.02
CA GLY A 113 27.73 -10.26 -38.61
C GLY A 113 28.96 -9.88 -37.76
N PRO A 114 28.91 -10.02 -36.41
CA PRO A 114 29.98 -9.61 -35.51
C PRO A 114 31.03 -10.72 -35.23
N PRO A 115 32.23 -10.36 -34.73
CA PRO A 115 33.34 -11.27 -34.44
C PRO A 115 33.34 -11.77 -32.99
N GLY A 116 34.18 -12.77 -32.68
CA GLY A 116 34.41 -13.26 -31.32
C GLY A 116 35.70 -12.76 -30.67
N GLY A 117 35.92 -13.18 -29.42
CA GLY A 117 37.26 -13.29 -28.82
C GLY A 117 37.47 -12.59 -27.48
N ALA A 118 37.74 -13.38 -26.43
CA ALA A 118 38.68 -13.16 -25.31
C ALA A 118 38.39 -14.16 -24.18
N GLN A 119 39.26 -14.56 -23.25
CA GLN A 119 40.72 -14.66 -23.00
C GLN A 119 40.78 -15.54 -21.72
N GLY A 120 41.77 -16.34 -21.34
CA GLY A 120 43.16 -16.57 -21.74
C GLY A 120 43.95 -16.94 -20.46
N ALA A 121 44.94 -17.85 -20.50
CA ALA A 121 45.98 -17.99 -19.45
C ALA A 121 47.08 -18.99 -19.83
N ALA A 122 48.33 -18.62 -19.53
CA ALA A 122 49.55 -19.44 -19.42
C ALA A 122 50.29 -18.94 -18.13
N PRO A 123 51.50 -19.39 -17.70
CA PRO A 123 52.50 -20.24 -18.38
C PRO A 123 53.36 -21.21 -17.48
N ARG A 124 54.43 -21.79 -18.07
CA ARG A 124 55.64 -22.48 -17.52
C ARG A 124 55.58 -24.03 -17.37
N GLN A 125 56.33 -24.85 -18.13
CA GLN A 125 57.81 -25.08 -18.21
C GLN A 125 58.42 -25.74 -16.93
N PRO A 126 59.44 -26.62 -17.02
CA PRO A 126 59.49 -27.92 -17.71
C PRO A 126 60.15 -29.06 -16.85
N TYR A 127 60.19 -30.31 -17.33
CA TYR A 127 60.93 -31.41 -16.69
C TYR A 127 61.68 -32.29 -17.70
N ASP A 128 62.99 -32.39 -17.55
CA ASP A 128 63.89 -33.40 -18.13
C ASP A 128 65.02 -33.63 -17.11
N PRO A 129 65.23 -34.89 -16.68
CA PRO A 129 66.60 -35.37 -16.61
C PRO A 129 66.73 -36.85 -17.03
N TRP A 130 67.65 -37.13 -17.97
CA TRP A 130 68.74 -38.15 -17.94
C TRP A 130 69.22 -38.39 -19.39
N ASN A 131 70.11 -37.54 -19.93
CA ASN A 131 71.59 -37.74 -19.98
C ASN A 131 72.04 -39.21 -20.25
N ALA A 132 72.61 -39.57 -21.42
CA ALA A 132 73.94 -39.21 -22.00
C ALA A 132 75.08 -40.21 -21.62
N PRO A 133 76.27 -40.25 -22.28
CA PRO A 133 76.56 -40.10 -23.73
C PRO A 133 77.64 -41.08 -24.30
N LEU A 134 77.73 -41.13 -25.64
CA LEU A 134 78.93 -41.22 -26.53
C LEU A 134 80.21 -42.02 -26.12
N GLN A 135 80.68 -42.90 -27.03
CA GLN A 135 81.97 -42.69 -27.75
C GLN A 135 82.17 -43.59 -29.00
N GLN A 136 83.17 -43.20 -29.81
CA GLN A 136 83.55 -43.65 -31.17
C GLN A 136 84.57 -44.84 -31.06
N VAL A 137 84.94 -45.70 -32.04
CA VAL A 137 85.38 -45.53 -33.44
C VAL A 137 85.38 -46.90 -34.18
N GLY A 138 85.26 -46.94 -35.51
CA GLY A 138 86.21 -47.71 -36.36
C GLY A 138 85.98 -49.18 -36.79
N SER A 139 85.49 -49.34 -38.03
CA SER A 139 86.06 -50.20 -39.11
C SER A 139 85.68 -51.70 -39.32
N LEU A 140 85.53 -52.01 -40.63
CA LEU A 140 85.59 -53.29 -41.39
C LEU A 140 84.32 -54.19 -41.61
N PRO A 141 84.06 -54.65 -42.87
CA PRO A 141 82.99 -55.60 -43.28
C PRO A 141 83.57 -57.04 -43.48
N PRO A 142 82.86 -58.07 -44.04
CA PRO A 142 81.55 -58.09 -44.73
C PRO A 142 80.59 -59.27 -44.41
N GLU A 143 79.48 -59.31 -45.17
CA GLU A 143 78.61 -60.47 -45.51
C GLU A 143 78.05 -61.40 -44.41
N THR A 144 76.71 -61.47 -44.32
CA THR A 144 75.97 -62.65 -44.83
C THR A 144 74.48 -62.36 -44.94
N ARG A 145 73.77 -63.16 -45.76
CA ARG A 145 72.36 -62.99 -46.11
C ARG A 145 71.45 -63.62 -45.08
N GLU A 146 70.33 -62.95 -44.76
CA GLU A 146 69.04 -63.64 -44.86
C GLU A 146 67.87 -62.68 -45.17
N LYS A 147 66.96 -63.12 -46.05
CA LYS A 147 65.73 -62.41 -46.39
C LYS A 147 64.62 -62.88 -45.46
N ARG A 148 63.90 -61.99 -44.76
CA ARG A 148 62.56 -62.30 -44.24
C ARG A 148 61.58 -61.14 -44.29
N ASP A 149 60.71 -61.21 -45.30
CA ASP A 149 59.34 -60.72 -45.38
C ASP A 149 58.94 -59.36 -44.79
N ARG A 150 59.13 -58.32 -45.61
CA ARG A 150 58.53 -56.98 -45.43
C ARG A 150 56.99 -56.93 -45.59
N ARG A 151 56.30 -58.08 -45.73
CA ARG A 151 54.84 -58.14 -45.95
C ARG A 151 54.03 -58.14 -44.65
N GLY A 152 54.55 -58.72 -43.56
CA GLY A 152 53.81 -58.84 -42.29
C GLY A 152 53.53 -57.51 -41.57
N ARG A 153 54.52 -56.60 -41.51
CA ARG A 153 54.35 -55.31 -40.81
C ARG A 153 53.27 -54.41 -41.41
N ARG A 154 53.12 -54.38 -42.75
CA ARG A 154 52.06 -53.59 -43.40
C ARG A 154 50.66 -54.09 -43.05
N VAL A 155 50.46 -55.41 -42.97
CA VAL A 155 49.17 -56.00 -42.58
C VAL A 155 48.82 -55.63 -41.13
N LEU A 156 49.80 -55.64 -40.21
CA LEU A 156 49.58 -55.24 -38.82
C LEU A 156 49.20 -53.75 -38.69
N PHE A 157 49.93 -52.85 -39.37
CA PHE A 157 49.61 -51.41 -39.35
C PHE A 157 48.25 -51.09 -40.00
N ILE A 158 47.89 -51.78 -41.09
CA ILE A 158 46.56 -51.64 -41.71
C ILE A 158 45.48 -52.16 -40.77
N GLY A 159 45.69 -53.30 -40.10
CA GLY A 159 44.75 -53.84 -39.12
C GLY A 159 44.48 -52.88 -37.96
N VAL A 160 45.54 -52.30 -37.37
CA VAL A 160 45.40 -51.30 -36.30
C VAL A 160 44.72 -50.03 -36.79
N ALA A 161 45.07 -49.54 -37.99
CA ALA A 161 44.43 -48.35 -38.57
C ALA A 161 42.93 -48.57 -38.87
N VAL A 162 42.55 -49.75 -39.35
CA VAL A 162 41.14 -50.13 -39.57
C VAL A 162 40.39 -50.25 -38.25
N ILE A 163 40.98 -50.87 -37.23
CA ILE A 163 40.38 -50.94 -35.88
C ILE A 163 40.20 -49.54 -35.31
N ALA A 164 41.21 -48.66 -35.40
CA ALA A 164 41.11 -47.27 -34.94
C ALA A 164 40.03 -46.47 -35.69
N LEU A 165 39.92 -46.62 -37.02
CA LEU A 165 38.87 -46.00 -37.82
C LEU A 165 37.47 -46.53 -37.47
N LEU A 166 37.32 -47.84 -37.28
CA LEU A 166 36.05 -48.45 -36.86
C LEU A 166 35.66 -48.02 -35.44
N SER A 167 36.60 -48.01 -34.49
CA SER A 167 36.36 -47.51 -33.14
C SER A 167 36.04 -46.02 -33.11
N GLY A 168 36.68 -45.21 -33.96
CA GLY A 168 36.40 -43.79 -34.13
C GLY A 168 35.03 -43.53 -34.78
N LEU A 169 34.63 -44.32 -35.78
CA LEU A 169 33.32 -44.26 -36.41
C LEU A 169 32.21 -44.70 -35.45
N ILE A 170 32.39 -45.81 -34.72
CA ILE A 170 31.43 -46.30 -33.73
C ILE A 170 31.32 -45.30 -32.58
N GLY A 171 32.45 -44.87 -31.99
CA GLY A 171 32.47 -43.89 -30.91
C GLY A 171 31.90 -42.53 -31.32
N GLY A 172 32.22 -42.05 -32.53
CA GLY A 172 31.68 -40.81 -33.08
C GLY A 172 30.18 -40.89 -33.39
N ALA A 173 29.70 -42.01 -33.95
CA ALA A 173 28.28 -42.23 -34.19
C ALA A 173 27.49 -42.38 -32.89
N THR A 174 28.02 -43.10 -31.90
CA THR A 174 27.40 -43.25 -30.57
C THR A 174 27.40 -41.92 -29.82
N GLY A 175 28.49 -41.15 -29.87
CA GLY A 175 28.58 -39.81 -29.29
C GLY A 175 27.58 -38.84 -29.92
N ALA A 176 27.55 -38.74 -31.25
CA ALA A 176 26.59 -37.90 -31.96
C ALA A 176 25.13 -38.34 -31.76
N TYR A 177 24.87 -39.64 -31.56
CA TYR A 177 23.54 -40.14 -31.19
C TYR A 177 23.15 -39.71 -29.77
N LEU A 178 24.04 -39.85 -28.78
CA LEU A 178 23.77 -39.44 -27.40
C LEU A 178 23.68 -37.92 -27.23
N GLU A 179 24.44 -37.15 -28.01
CA GLU A 179 24.35 -35.69 -28.07
C GLU A 179 23.02 -35.22 -28.70
N ARG A 180 22.61 -35.86 -29.81
CA ARG A 180 21.38 -35.52 -30.52
C ARG A 180 20.11 -36.04 -29.84
N ASN A 181 20.22 -37.10 -29.05
CA ASN A 181 19.15 -37.70 -28.25
C ASN A 181 19.44 -37.48 -26.75
N GLY A 182 19.76 -36.24 -26.38
CA GLY A 182 20.30 -35.83 -25.08
C GLY A 182 19.66 -36.51 -23.86
N THR A 183 20.49 -36.86 -22.88
CA THR A 183 20.08 -37.62 -21.69
C THR A 183 19.20 -36.80 -20.76
N GLY A 184 17.89 -36.83 -21.01
CA GLY A 184 16.83 -36.31 -20.15
C GLY A 184 16.28 -34.96 -20.62
N ASP A 185 15.17 -34.99 -21.35
CA ASP A 185 14.25 -33.85 -21.35
C ASP A 185 13.79 -33.62 -19.90
N VAL A 186 14.09 -32.44 -19.36
CA VAL A 186 13.66 -32.05 -18.01
C VAL A 186 12.20 -31.63 -18.07
N GLU A 187 11.31 -32.62 -18.10
CA GLU A 187 9.86 -32.41 -18.10
C GLU A 187 9.38 -32.00 -16.70
N LEU A 188 9.28 -30.69 -16.48
CA LEU A 188 8.69 -30.13 -15.26
C LEU A 188 7.18 -30.41 -15.27
N ARG A 189 6.74 -31.32 -14.40
CA ARG A 189 5.31 -31.63 -14.25
C ARG A 189 4.55 -30.43 -13.70
N GLN A 190 3.70 -29.86 -14.53
CA GLN A 190 2.67 -28.91 -14.11
C GLN A 190 1.44 -29.67 -13.56
N SER A 191 0.71 -29.06 -12.64
CA SER A 191 -0.59 -29.56 -12.20
C SER A 191 -1.62 -29.52 -13.34
N ASP A 192 -2.59 -30.43 -13.31
CA ASP A 192 -3.73 -30.40 -14.23
C ASP A 192 -4.51 -29.07 -14.13
N VAL A 193 -5.27 -28.76 -15.18
CA VAL A 193 -6.12 -27.56 -15.20
C VAL A 193 -7.32 -27.75 -14.27
N GLU A 194 -7.34 -27.02 -13.15
CA GLU A 194 -8.47 -26.98 -12.22
C GLU A 194 -9.67 -26.20 -12.80
N SER A 195 -10.85 -26.37 -12.17
CA SER A 195 -12.03 -25.58 -12.51
C SER A 195 -11.81 -24.08 -12.28
N ALA A 196 -12.31 -23.26 -13.21
CA ALA A 196 -12.34 -21.80 -13.06
C ALA A 196 -13.33 -21.32 -11.99
N ASP A 197 -14.28 -22.17 -11.55
CA ASP A 197 -15.28 -21.83 -10.55
C ASP A 197 -14.64 -21.64 -9.17
N ARG A 198 -14.60 -20.39 -8.69
CA ARG A 198 -14.07 -20.04 -7.37
C ARG A 198 -15.21 -19.90 -6.34
N PRO A 199 -15.00 -20.32 -5.07
CA PRO A 199 -16.00 -20.12 -4.01
C PRO A 199 -16.38 -18.65 -3.86
N LYS A 200 -17.67 -18.33 -3.67
CA LYS A 200 -18.16 -16.94 -3.63
C LYS A 200 -17.49 -16.05 -2.56
N GLY A 201 -17.14 -16.64 -1.42
CA GLY A 201 -16.43 -15.94 -0.33
C GLY A 201 -14.90 -15.93 -0.45
N SER A 202 -14.33 -16.49 -1.52
CA SER A 202 -12.89 -16.34 -1.83
C SER A 202 -12.63 -14.95 -2.42
N VAL A 203 -11.40 -14.44 -2.30
CA VAL A 203 -10.99 -13.14 -2.89
C VAL A 203 -11.33 -13.09 -4.40
N ALA A 204 -11.09 -14.17 -5.13
CA ALA A 204 -11.43 -14.27 -6.55
C ALA A 204 -12.95 -14.27 -6.82
N GLY A 205 -13.76 -14.91 -5.97
CA GLY A 205 -15.22 -14.90 -6.06
C GLY A 205 -15.82 -13.53 -5.74
N ILE A 206 -15.27 -12.85 -4.73
CA ILE A 206 -15.61 -11.47 -4.37
C ILE A 206 -15.27 -10.54 -5.55
N ALA A 207 -14.03 -10.58 -6.04
CA ALA A 207 -13.58 -9.80 -7.19
C ALA A 207 -14.47 -10.02 -8.42
N ALA A 208 -14.74 -11.27 -8.81
CA ALA A 208 -15.61 -11.57 -9.95
C ALA A 208 -17.03 -10.97 -9.83
N SER A 209 -17.54 -10.81 -8.60
CA SER A 209 -18.84 -10.17 -8.36
C SER A 209 -18.80 -8.63 -8.31
N THR A 210 -17.67 -8.05 -7.89
CA THR A 210 -17.52 -6.60 -7.68
C THR A 210 -16.94 -5.88 -8.89
N LEU A 211 -15.97 -6.48 -9.59
CA LEU A 211 -15.28 -5.88 -10.74
C LEU A 211 -16.21 -5.29 -11.82
N PRO A 212 -17.36 -5.90 -12.18
CA PRO A 212 -18.30 -5.31 -13.15
C PRO A 212 -18.90 -3.96 -12.75
N GLY A 213 -18.83 -3.58 -11.47
CA GLY A 213 -19.31 -2.31 -10.93
C GLY A 213 -18.21 -1.29 -10.61
N VAL A 214 -16.95 -1.63 -10.86
CA VAL A 214 -15.78 -0.77 -10.66
C VAL A 214 -15.37 -0.14 -12.00
N VAL A 215 -14.88 1.09 -11.95
CA VAL A 215 -14.51 1.88 -13.14
C VAL A 215 -13.23 2.67 -12.91
N THR A 216 -12.46 2.89 -13.98
CA THR A 216 -11.36 3.87 -14.00
C THR A 216 -11.93 5.24 -14.29
N LEU A 217 -11.42 6.28 -13.64
CA LEU A 217 -11.64 7.68 -13.99
C LEU A 217 -10.34 8.25 -14.56
N HIS A 218 -10.41 8.80 -15.76
CA HIS A 218 -9.38 9.62 -16.37
C HIS A 218 -9.84 11.06 -16.32
N VAL A 219 -9.00 11.94 -15.78
CA VAL A 219 -9.36 13.32 -15.52
C VAL A 219 -8.31 14.22 -16.14
N SER A 220 -8.73 15.17 -16.97
CA SER A 220 -7.84 16.13 -17.61
C SER A 220 -8.36 17.56 -17.43
N GLY A 221 -7.51 18.44 -16.90
CA GLY A 221 -7.73 19.89 -16.90
C GLY A 221 -6.61 20.63 -17.61
N ASP A 222 -6.65 21.96 -17.54
CA ASP A 222 -5.74 22.84 -18.29
C ASP A 222 -4.25 22.70 -17.89
N SER A 223 -3.98 22.26 -16.65
CA SER A 223 -2.64 22.20 -16.06
C SER A 223 -2.28 20.86 -15.41
N ALA A 224 -3.24 19.94 -15.25
CA ALA A 224 -3.07 18.69 -14.53
C ALA A 224 -3.88 17.56 -15.17
N GLN A 225 -3.38 16.33 -15.03
CA GLN A 225 -4.11 15.11 -15.37
C GLN A 225 -4.06 14.15 -14.18
N GLY A 226 -5.14 13.42 -13.97
CA GLY A 226 -5.30 12.45 -12.89
C GLY A 226 -5.88 11.14 -13.38
N THR A 227 -5.62 10.08 -12.63
CA THR A 227 -6.29 8.79 -12.81
C THR A 227 -6.60 8.20 -11.44
N GLY A 228 -7.79 7.65 -11.29
CA GLY A 228 -8.25 7.01 -10.06
C GLY A 228 -9.34 5.99 -10.34
N THR A 229 -9.89 5.41 -9.28
CA THR A 229 -10.99 4.45 -9.37
C THR A 229 -12.29 5.10 -8.91
N GLY A 230 -13.41 4.59 -9.38
CA GLY A 230 -14.72 4.81 -8.80
C GLY A 230 -15.56 3.53 -8.83
N PHE A 231 -16.76 3.60 -8.28
CA PHE A 231 -17.72 2.50 -8.41
C PHE A 231 -19.15 3.00 -8.61
N VAL A 232 -19.93 2.21 -9.35
CA VAL A 232 -21.30 2.52 -9.72
C VAL A 232 -22.23 2.41 -8.50
N LEU A 233 -22.96 3.49 -8.22
CA LEU A 233 -23.96 3.57 -7.15
C LEU A 233 -25.36 3.13 -7.60
N ASP A 234 -25.75 3.42 -8.84
CA ASP A 234 -27.09 3.12 -9.34
C ASP A 234 -27.16 2.90 -10.86
N GLY A 235 -28.32 2.40 -11.32
CA GLY A 235 -28.62 2.22 -12.74
C GLY A 235 -28.88 3.52 -13.51
N LYS A 236 -28.74 4.70 -12.87
CA LYS A 236 -28.85 6.02 -13.51
C LYS A 236 -27.47 6.58 -13.88
N GLY A 237 -26.39 5.85 -13.64
CA GLY A 237 -25.03 6.23 -14.02
C GLY A 237 -24.29 7.08 -12.98
N HIS A 238 -24.76 7.16 -11.73
CA HIS A 238 -23.99 7.81 -10.66
C HIS A 238 -22.84 6.92 -10.20
N ILE A 239 -21.66 7.50 -10.06
CA ILE A 239 -20.40 6.85 -9.66
C ILE A 239 -19.81 7.61 -8.49
N LEU A 240 -19.44 6.91 -7.42
CA LEU A 240 -18.73 7.47 -6.27
C LEU A 240 -17.22 7.31 -6.46
N THR A 241 -16.46 8.33 -6.08
CA THR A 241 -14.99 8.37 -6.09
C THR A 241 -14.50 9.39 -5.03
N ASN A 242 -13.19 9.60 -4.92
CA ASN A 242 -12.63 10.66 -4.09
C ASN A 242 -12.70 12.04 -4.75
N ASN A 243 -12.64 13.11 -3.97
CA ASN A 243 -12.56 14.48 -4.50
C ASN A 243 -11.25 14.69 -5.25
N HIS A 244 -10.11 14.30 -4.68
CA HIS A 244 -8.79 14.52 -5.27
C HIS A 244 -8.61 13.83 -6.65
N VAL A 245 -9.39 12.78 -6.93
CA VAL A 245 -9.39 12.12 -8.26
C VAL A 245 -9.98 13.04 -9.33
N VAL A 246 -11.01 13.83 -9.01
CA VAL A 246 -11.75 14.69 -9.95
C VAL A 246 -11.44 16.18 -9.80
N GLU A 247 -10.63 16.57 -8.82
CA GLU A 247 -10.12 17.93 -8.63
C GLU A 247 -9.35 18.45 -9.85
N PRO A 248 -8.47 17.66 -10.52
CA PRO A 248 -7.70 18.14 -11.68
C PRO A 248 -8.55 18.66 -12.85
N ALA A 249 -9.82 18.27 -12.98
CA ALA A 249 -10.72 18.83 -14.00
C ALA A 249 -11.09 20.30 -13.72
N GLY A 250 -10.99 20.78 -12.48
CA GLY A 250 -11.39 22.14 -12.10
C GLY A 250 -12.84 22.46 -12.52
N THR A 251 -13.00 23.51 -13.33
CA THR A 251 -14.27 24.03 -13.87
C THR A 251 -14.47 23.83 -15.38
N GLY A 252 -13.43 23.41 -16.12
CA GLY A 252 -13.47 23.32 -17.58
C GLY A 252 -12.85 22.05 -18.18
N GLY A 253 -12.23 21.20 -17.34
CA GLY A 253 -11.65 19.93 -17.72
C GLY A 253 -12.68 18.81 -17.94
N GLU A 254 -12.20 17.70 -18.47
CA GLU A 254 -13.00 16.53 -18.82
C GLU A 254 -12.78 15.37 -17.84
N VAL A 255 -13.87 14.67 -17.51
CA VAL A 255 -13.83 13.37 -16.83
C VAL A 255 -14.32 12.31 -17.79
N THR A 256 -13.49 11.31 -18.06
CA THR A 256 -13.84 10.11 -18.81
C THR A 256 -13.82 8.91 -17.88
N VAL A 257 -14.83 8.05 -17.99
CA VAL A 257 -14.99 6.82 -17.21
C VAL A 257 -14.74 5.63 -18.13
N THR A 258 -13.85 4.73 -17.74
CA THR A 258 -13.60 3.44 -18.41
C THR A 258 -14.21 2.33 -17.57
N PHE A 259 -15.15 1.58 -18.15
CA PHE A 259 -15.79 0.44 -17.49
C PHE A 259 -14.91 -0.81 -17.59
N SER A 260 -15.10 -1.77 -16.69
CA SER A 260 -14.34 -3.04 -16.66
C SER A 260 -14.43 -3.88 -17.95
N GLY A 261 -15.35 -3.58 -18.87
CA GLY A 261 -15.45 -4.18 -20.21
C GLY A 261 -14.73 -3.40 -21.32
N GLY A 262 -14.00 -2.34 -21.00
CA GLY A 262 -13.30 -1.47 -21.95
C GLY A 262 -14.16 -0.39 -22.65
N GLU A 263 -15.47 -0.35 -22.40
CA GLU A 263 -16.33 0.75 -22.85
C GLU A 263 -15.95 2.05 -22.12
N THR A 264 -15.93 3.18 -22.83
CA THR A 264 -15.65 4.50 -22.24
C THR A 264 -16.83 5.45 -22.40
N ALA A 265 -17.04 6.33 -21.42
CA ALA A 265 -18.07 7.35 -21.45
C ALA A 265 -17.61 8.65 -20.80
N LYS A 266 -18.00 9.80 -21.35
CA LYS A 266 -17.82 11.09 -20.67
C LYS A 266 -18.73 11.15 -19.44
N ALA A 267 -18.23 11.76 -18.36
CA ALA A 267 -18.96 11.96 -17.13
C ALA A 267 -19.01 13.45 -16.73
N GLU A 268 -20.14 13.85 -16.17
CA GLU A 268 -20.36 15.16 -15.55
C GLU A 268 -20.09 15.06 -14.04
N VAL A 269 -19.43 16.06 -13.45
CA VAL A 269 -19.27 16.13 -11.99
C VAL A 269 -20.57 16.70 -11.39
N ILE A 270 -21.32 15.87 -10.67
CA ILE A 270 -22.60 16.27 -10.05
C ILE A 270 -22.37 17.07 -8.77
N GLY A 271 -21.29 16.76 -8.05
CA GLY A 271 -20.89 17.48 -6.87
C GLY A 271 -19.59 16.93 -6.29
N ARG A 272 -18.92 17.77 -5.49
CA ARG A 272 -17.67 17.45 -4.78
C ARG A 272 -17.80 17.89 -3.33
N ASP A 273 -17.14 17.19 -2.42
CA ASP A 273 -16.94 17.57 -1.03
C ASP A 273 -15.45 17.39 -0.69
N SER A 274 -14.72 18.50 -0.59
CA SER A 274 -13.29 18.48 -0.21
C SER A 274 -13.11 18.07 1.25
N GLY A 275 -14.04 18.44 2.14
CA GLY A 275 -13.93 18.21 3.58
C GLY A 275 -13.94 16.73 4.00
N TYR A 276 -14.51 15.87 3.16
CA TYR A 276 -14.53 14.41 3.31
C TYR A 276 -13.79 13.67 2.19
N ASP A 277 -13.15 14.37 1.24
CA ASP A 277 -12.52 13.81 0.04
C ASP A 277 -13.44 12.89 -0.77
N LEU A 278 -14.64 13.36 -1.12
CA LEU A 278 -15.64 12.60 -1.87
C LEU A 278 -16.18 13.39 -3.07
N ALA A 279 -16.49 12.69 -4.16
CA ALA A 279 -17.19 13.27 -5.30
C ALA A 279 -18.13 12.27 -5.97
N VAL A 280 -19.20 12.79 -6.57
CA VAL A 280 -20.08 12.01 -7.43
C VAL A 280 -19.96 12.51 -8.87
N VAL A 281 -19.67 11.59 -9.78
CA VAL A 281 -19.73 11.83 -11.22
C VAL A 281 -20.88 11.04 -11.84
N LYS A 282 -21.33 11.48 -13.02
CA LYS A 282 -22.47 10.88 -13.73
C LYS A 282 -22.15 10.63 -15.19
N VAL A 283 -22.23 9.38 -15.60
CA VAL A 283 -22.27 9.00 -17.02
C VAL A 283 -23.71 9.05 -17.56
N SER A 284 -23.85 9.29 -18.85
CA SER A 284 -25.14 9.24 -19.58
C SER A 284 -25.04 8.33 -20.79
N GLY A 285 -26.16 7.69 -21.18
CA GLY A 285 -26.23 6.81 -22.35
C GLY A 285 -25.74 5.37 -22.15
N VAL A 286 -24.91 5.12 -21.12
CA VAL A 286 -24.39 3.78 -20.78
C VAL A 286 -25.51 2.84 -20.31
N ARG A 287 -25.43 1.57 -20.71
CA ARG A 287 -26.39 0.50 -20.35
C ARG A 287 -25.69 -0.65 -19.63
N GLY A 288 -26.45 -1.53 -19.00
CA GLY A 288 -25.91 -2.75 -18.38
C GLY A 288 -25.12 -2.55 -17.08
N LEU A 289 -25.03 -1.30 -16.59
CA LEU A 289 -24.41 -0.89 -15.32
C LEU A 289 -24.68 -1.88 -14.17
N LYS A 290 -23.66 -2.11 -13.33
CA LYS A 290 -23.71 -3.03 -12.19
C LYS A 290 -23.46 -2.26 -10.89
N PRO A 291 -24.49 -1.68 -10.26
CA PRO A 291 -24.35 -1.01 -8.97
C PRO A 291 -23.81 -1.96 -7.90
N LEU A 292 -22.86 -1.49 -7.10
CA LEU A 292 -22.34 -2.27 -5.99
C LEU A 292 -23.28 -2.21 -4.78
N PRO A 293 -23.54 -3.33 -4.08
CA PRO A 293 -24.32 -3.31 -2.86
C PRO A 293 -23.52 -2.61 -1.75
N LEU A 294 -24.12 -1.61 -1.10
CA LEU A 294 -23.50 -0.95 0.04
C LEU A 294 -23.72 -1.80 1.31
N GLY A 295 -22.65 -1.94 2.09
CA GLY A 295 -22.67 -2.53 3.43
C GLY A 295 -23.13 -1.53 4.49
N ASN A 296 -22.68 -1.75 5.72
CA ASN A 296 -22.86 -0.82 6.83
C ASN A 296 -21.54 -0.76 7.59
N SER A 297 -20.87 0.39 7.57
CA SER A 297 -19.55 0.56 8.20
C SER A 297 -19.58 0.55 9.73
N GLU A 298 -20.73 0.79 10.37
CA GLU A 298 -20.83 0.65 11.83
C GLU A 298 -20.58 -0.80 12.28
N ASN A 299 -21.06 -1.76 11.48
CA ASN A 299 -20.99 -3.19 11.76
C ASN A 299 -19.60 -3.80 11.56
N VAL A 300 -18.67 -3.05 10.97
CA VAL A 300 -17.30 -3.50 10.73
C VAL A 300 -16.56 -3.68 12.06
N GLN A 301 -15.73 -4.72 12.15
CA GLN A 301 -14.89 -5.04 13.30
C GLN A 301 -13.42 -5.16 12.89
N VAL A 302 -12.51 -4.92 13.85
CA VAL A 302 -11.08 -5.20 13.64
C VAL A 302 -10.88 -6.70 13.45
N GLY A 303 -10.13 -7.09 12.43
CA GLY A 303 -9.97 -8.48 11.98
C GLY A 303 -10.95 -8.92 10.88
N ASP A 304 -11.96 -8.12 10.52
CA ASP A 304 -12.82 -8.43 9.36
C ASP A 304 -11.98 -8.49 8.07
N ALA A 305 -12.10 -9.59 7.32
CA ALA A 305 -11.43 -9.76 6.04
C ALA A 305 -12.03 -8.84 4.97
N VAL A 306 -11.15 -8.16 4.23
CA VAL A 306 -11.51 -7.16 3.22
C VAL A 306 -10.76 -7.35 1.91
N VAL A 307 -11.36 -6.86 0.84
CA VAL A 307 -10.76 -6.79 -0.50
C VAL A 307 -10.85 -5.34 -0.97
N ALA A 308 -9.70 -4.72 -1.25
CA ALA A 308 -9.62 -3.41 -1.89
C ALA A 308 -9.48 -3.60 -3.39
N ILE A 309 -10.25 -2.84 -4.17
CA ILE A 309 -10.26 -2.93 -5.63
C ILE A 309 -9.97 -1.56 -6.25
N GLY A 310 -9.07 -1.56 -7.24
CA GLY A 310 -8.72 -0.41 -8.05
C GLY A 310 -8.60 -0.77 -9.53
N ALA A 311 -8.56 0.24 -10.40
CA ALA A 311 -8.27 0.11 -11.82
C ALA A 311 -7.13 1.06 -12.24
N PRO A 312 -5.89 0.84 -11.75
CA PRO A 312 -4.77 1.75 -12.01
C PRO A 312 -4.28 1.66 -13.46
N PHE A 313 -4.01 2.80 -14.08
CA PHE A 313 -3.25 2.95 -15.34
C PHE A 313 -3.75 2.12 -16.55
N ASP A 314 -5.06 1.99 -16.74
CA ASP A 314 -5.69 1.18 -17.81
C ASP A 314 -5.32 -0.32 -17.79
N LEU A 315 -4.69 -0.80 -16.72
CA LEU A 315 -4.38 -2.22 -16.53
C LEU A 315 -5.60 -2.98 -16.00
N GLU A 316 -5.57 -4.30 -16.19
CA GLU A 316 -6.56 -5.20 -15.60
C GLU A 316 -6.68 -4.96 -14.09
N ASN A 317 -7.91 -4.74 -13.64
CA ASN A 317 -8.25 -4.24 -12.31
C ASN A 317 -7.41 -4.88 -11.18
N THR A 318 -6.72 -4.05 -10.40
CA THR A 318 -5.93 -4.49 -9.26
C THR A 318 -6.82 -4.85 -8.08
N VAL A 319 -6.68 -6.07 -7.61
CA VAL A 319 -7.36 -6.60 -6.44
C VAL A 319 -6.32 -6.90 -5.37
N THR A 320 -6.46 -6.27 -4.20
CA THR A 320 -5.64 -6.54 -3.01
C THR A 320 -6.54 -6.97 -1.86
N SER A 321 -6.01 -7.75 -0.93
CA SER A 321 -6.78 -8.28 0.21
C SER A 321 -6.02 -8.12 1.52
N GLY A 322 -6.75 -8.00 2.61
CA GLY A 322 -6.23 -7.84 3.96
C GLY A 322 -7.35 -7.96 4.99
N ILE A 323 -7.18 -7.30 6.12
CA ILE A 323 -8.15 -7.15 7.20
C ILE A 323 -8.36 -5.68 7.55
N ILE A 324 -9.41 -5.39 8.31
CA ILE A 324 -9.54 -4.13 9.05
C ILE A 324 -8.57 -4.17 10.23
N SER A 325 -7.54 -3.34 10.19
CA SER A 325 -6.50 -3.25 11.23
C SER A 325 -6.88 -2.31 12.37
N ALA A 326 -7.67 -1.27 12.08
CA ALA A 326 -8.24 -0.37 13.08
C ALA A 326 -9.51 0.31 12.53
N LYS A 327 -10.33 0.83 13.46
CA LYS A 327 -11.43 1.76 13.18
C LYS A 327 -11.13 3.09 13.84
N GLU A 328 -11.92 4.10 13.48
CA GLU A 328 -11.98 5.38 14.19
C GLU A 328 -10.59 6.03 14.29
N ARG A 329 -9.91 6.10 13.14
CA ARG A 329 -8.59 6.73 12.99
C ARG A 329 -8.77 8.13 12.41
N PRO A 330 -8.57 9.19 13.21
CA PRO A 330 -8.47 10.53 12.70
C PRO A 330 -7.30 10.65 11.73
N ILE A 331 -7.58 11.04 10.50
CA ILE A 331 -6.57 11.27 9.47
C ILE A 331 -6.85 12.53 8.64
N THR A 332 -5.76 13.11 8.17
CA THR A 332 -5.69 14.21 7.21
C THR A 332 -5.37 13.63 5.82
N ALA A 333 -6.23 13.88 4.83
CA ALA A 333 -5.96 13.59 3.43
C ALA A 333 -5.83 14.89 2.63
N GLY A 334 -4.80 15.01 1.78
CA GLY A 334 -4.46 16.28 1.10
C GLY A 334 -3.63 17.23 1.98
N GLY A 335 -3.29 18.41 1.45
CA GLY A 335 -2.52 19.45 2.17
C GLY A 335 -1.32 20.08 1.45
N GLU A 336 -1.14 19.87 0.14
CA GLU A 336 0.06 20.33 -0.60
C GLU A 336 0.25 21.85 -0.66
N LYS A 337 -0.79 22.65 -0.40
CA LYS A 337 -0.71 24.13 -0.42
C LYS A 337 -0.40 24.78 0.94
N GLY A 338 -0.39 24.02 2.05
CA GLY A 338 -0.06 24.54 3.39
C GLY A 338 -1.03 25.59 3.98
N ASP A 339 -2.15 25.88 3.32
CA ASP A 339 -3.16 26.86 3.76
C ASP A 339 -4.37 26.23 4.49
N GLY A 340 -4.34 24.91 4.66
CA GLY A 340 -5.40 24.12 5.31
C GLY A 340 -6.71 23.99 4.52
N SER A 341 -6.77 24.47 3.28
CA SER A 341 -7.99 24.41 2.45
C SER A 341 -8.19 23.05 1.77
N ASP A 342 -7.09 22.39 1.38
CA ASP A 342 -7.07 21.06 0.76
C ASP A 342 -7.01 19.90 1.78
N ILE A 343 -7.30 20.15 3.06
CA ILE A 343 -7.29 19.11 4.10
C ILE A 343 -8.69 18.52 4.28
N SER A 344 -8.82 17.26 3.86
CA SER A 344 -9.93 16.39 4.22
C SER A 344 -9.67 15.74 5.57
N TYR A 345 -10.69 15.74 6.43
CA TYR A 345 -10.63 15.22 7.79
C TYR A 345 -11.63 14.06 7.89
N VAL A 346 -11.11 12.84 7.95
CA VAL A 346 -11.90 11.60 7.89
C VAL A 346 -11.62 10.75 9.11
N ASP A 347 -12.68 10.17 9.65
CA ASP A 347 -12.58 9.09 10.64
C ASP A 347 -12.54 7.75 9.90
N ALA A 348 -11.33 7.23 9.67
CA ALA A 348 -11.12 6.20 8.65
C ALA A 348 -11.14 4.77 9.18
N LEU A 349 -11.52 3.85 8.29
CA LEU A 349 -11.21 2.43 8.41
C LEU A 349 -9.75 2.24 7.99
N GLN A 350 -8.92 1.69 8.88
CA GLN A 350 -7.55 1.32 8.56
C GLN A 350 -7.50 -0.14 8.12
N THR A 351 -6.73 -0.44 7.07
CA THR A 351 -6.53 -1.80 6.55
C THR A 351 -5.07 -2.07 6.23
N ASP A 352 -4.65 -3.33 6.29
CA ASP A 352 -3.35 -3.79 5.79
C ASP A 352 -3.40 -4.22 4.31
N ALA A 353 -4.59 -4.26 3.69
CA ALA A 353 -4.75 -4.46 2.26
C ALA A 353 -3.99 -3.33 1.51
N PRO A 354 -3.01 -3.64 0.63
CA PRO A 354 -2.23 -2.61 -0.03
C PRO A 354 -3.07 -1.59 -0.81
N ILE A 355 -3.02 -0.34 -0.37
CA ILE A 355 -3.61 0.85 -1.02
C ILE A 355 -2.49 1.64 -1.68
N ASN A 356 -2.63 1.93 -2.97
CA ASN A 356 -1.59 2.49 -3.84
C ASN A 356 -2.22 3.50 -4.83
N PRO A 357 -1.43 4.42 -5.41
CA PRO A 357 -1.92 5.36 -6.42
C PRO A 357 -2.71 4.64 -7.54
N GLY A 358 -3.88 5.18 -7.86
CA GLY A 358 -4.82 4.59 -8.82
C GLY A 358 -5.93 3.72 -8.22
N ASN A 359 -5.82 3.20 -6.99
CA ASN A 359 -6.97 2.55 -6.31
C ASN A 359 -7.80 3.47 -5.39
N SER A 360 -7.33 4.71 -5.14
CA SER A 360 -8.13 5.80 -4.55
C SER A 360 -9.47 5.95 -5.27
N GLY A 361 -10.54 6.15 -4.49
CA GLY A 361 -11.92 6.25 -4.94
C GLY A 361 -12.59 4.89 -5.24
N GLY A 362 -11.81 3.82 -5.30
CA GLY A 362 -12.33 2.45 -5.44
C GLY A 362 -12.94 1.88 -4.16
N PRO A 363 -13.69 0.78 -4.25
CA PRO A 363 -14.34 0.20 -3.10
C PRO A 363 -13.38 -0.64 -2.23
N LEU A 364 -13.55 -0.54 -0.91
CA LEU A 364 -13.15 -1.55 0.06
C LEU A 364 -14.39 -2.41 0.33
N VAL A 365 -14.35 -3.71 0.02
CA VAL A 365 -15.49 -4.63 0.17
C VAL A 365 -15.26 -5.70 1.24
N ASP A 366 -16.36 -6.13 1.87
CA ASP A 366 -16.38 -7.24 2.82
C ASP A 366 -16.42 -8.62 2.14
N SER A 367 -16.35 -9.68 2.96
CA SER A 367 -16.47 -11.09 2.54
C SER A 367 -17.79 -11.47 1.85
N LYS A 368 -18.77 -10.55 1.78
CA LYS A 368 -20.06 -10.69 1.09
C LYS A 368 -20.14 -9.80 -0.16
N ALA A 369 -19.01 -9.26 -0.61
CA ALA A 369 -18.88 -8.33 -1.74
C ALA A 369 -19.70 -7.04 -1.60
N ARG A 370 -19.89 -6.56 -0.36
CA ARG A 370 -20.56 -5.29 -0.07
C ARG A 370 -19.52 -4.22 0.22
N VAL A 371 -19.68 -3.02 -0.34
CA VAL A 371 -18.79 -1.89 -0.08
C VAL A 371 -18.94 -1.46 1.37
N ILE A 372 -17.85 -1.48 2.14
CA ILE A 372 -17.78 -1.00 3.53
C ILE A 372 -16.96 0.28 3.68
N GLY A 373 -16.13 0.62 2.69
CA GLY A 373 -15.45 1.91 2.60
C GLY A 373 -15.04 2.28 1.17
N ILE A 374 -14.53 3.49 1.02
CA ILE A 374 -13.95 4.03 -0.21
C ILE A 374 -12.45 4.20 0.03
N ASN A 375 -11.62 3.44 -0.68
CA ASN A 375 -10.15 3.48 -0.58
C ASN A 375 -9.67 4.92 -0.79
N SER A 376 -8.80 5.42 0.08
CA SER A 376 -8.11 6.70 -0.13
C SER A 376 -6.64 6.53 0.26
N ALA A 377 -5.75 6.89 -0.66
CA ALA A 377 -4.31 6.83 -0.46
C ALA A 377 -3.82 8.00 0.41
N ILE A 378 -4.14 7.97 1.71
CA ILE A 378 -3.56 8.90 2.67
C ILE A 378 -2.07 8.62 2.79
N ARG A 379 -1.28 9.71 2.80
CA ARG A 379 0.16 9.66 3.00
C ARG A 379 0.44 8.92 4.30
N SER A 380 0.98 7.71 4.17
CA SER A 380 1.72 7.07 5.25
C SER A 380 2.85 8.00 5.65
N ALA A 381 3.09 8.15 6.96
CA ALA A 381 3.93 9.21 7.51
C ALA A 381 5.31 9.25 6.86
N ASP A 382 5.55 10.30 6.07
CA ASP A 382 6.90 10.73 5.74
C ASP A 382 6.96 12.26 5.66
N ASP A 383 7.19 12.84 6.84
CA ASP A 383 7.70 14.21 7.01
C ASP A 383 9.24 14.21 6.94
N SER A 384 9.88 13.09 6.52
CA SER A 384 11.28 13.11 6.14
C SER A 384 11.43 13.79 4.78
N SER A 385 12.24 14.85 4.81
CA SER A 385 12.54 15.70 3.68
C SER A 385 13.64 15.08 2.82
N GLU A 386 13.36 13.89 2.27
CA GLU A 386 14.20 13.26 1.25
C GLU A 386 14.02 13.99 -0.10
N PRO A 387 15.07 14.63 -0.66
CA PRO A 387 14.98 15.39 -1.91
C PRO A 387 14.98 14.44 -3.13
N GLY A 388 13.91 13.68 -3.29
CA GLY A 388 13.71 12.74 -4.39
C GLY A 388 12.23 12.37 -4.53
N GLY A 389 11.45 13.21 -5.22
CA GLY A 389 9.98 13.17 -5.28
C GLY A 389 9.37 11.97 -6.02
N GLY A 390 9.58 10.76 -5.52
CA GLY A 390 8.80 9.57 -5.86
C GLY A 390 7.60 9.44 -4.94
N GLN A 391 6.46 9.01 -5.47
CA GLN A 391 5.27 8.75 -4.66
C GLN A 391 5.48 7.48 -3.82
N ALA A 392 5.40 7.61 -2.49
CA ALA A 392 5.62 6.50 -1.57
C ALA A 392 4.64 5.34 -1.86
N GLY A 393 5.17 4.13 -2.00
CA GLY A 393 4.39 2.91 -2.15
C GLY A 393 3.72 2.48 -0.83
N SER A 394 2.72 1.60 -0.91
CA SER A 394 2.02 1.11 0.28
C SER A 394 2.95 0.39 1.25
N ILE A 395 3.02 0.88 2.50
CA ILE A 395 3.77 0.25 3.60
C ILE A 395 2.92 -0.76 4.40
N GLY A 396 1.81 -1.25 3.83
CA GLY A 396 0.81 -2.04 4.57
C GLY A 396 -0.06 -1.20 5.51
N LEU A 397 -0.16 0.11 5.25
CA LEU A 397 -1.03 1.04 5.97
C LEU A 397 -1.98 1.72 4.97
N GLY A 398 -3.11 1.07 4.72
CA GLY A 398 -4.20 1.58 3.89
C GLY A 398 -5.29 2.23 4.72
N PHE A 399 -6.00 3.18 4.10
CA PHE A 399 -7.13 3.87 4.71
C PHE A 399 -8.34 3.89 3.77
N ALA A 400 -9.54 3.86 4.34
CA ALA A 400 -10.78 3.99 3.59
C ALA A 400 -11.82 4.84 4.34
N ILE A 401 -12.52 5.70 3.60
CA ILE A 401 -13.64 6.50 4.10
C ILE A 401 -14.81 5.55 4.39
N PRO A 402 -15.44 5.56 5.57
CA PRO A 402 -16.55 4.65 5.89
C PRO A 402 -17.74 4.78 4.93
N ILE A 403 -18.32 3.66 4.46
CA ILE A 403 -19.39 3.71 3.45
C ILE A 403 -20.65 4.43 3.93
N ASN A 404 -20.94 4.46 5.23
CA ASN A 404 -22.10 5.19 5.74
C ASN A 404 -21.95 6.71 5.53
N GLN A 405 -20.74 7.23 5.71
CA GLN A 405 -20.39 8.61 5.41
C GLN A 405 -20.42 8.85 3.89
N GLY A 406 -19.79 7.97 3.12
CA GLY A 406 -19.80 8.00 1.66
C GLY A 406 -21.21 8.02 1.05
N LYS A 407 -22.11 7.17 1.56
CA LYS A 407 -23.52 7.11 1.18
C LYS A 407 -24.24 8.42 1.46
N ARG A 408 -24.13 8.96 2.68
CA ARG A 408 -24.79 10.21 3.07
C ARG A 408 -24.34 11.38 2.18
N VAL A 409 -23.03 11.53 2.01
CA VAL A 409 -22.44 12.58 1.18
C VAL A 409 -22.86 12.40 -0.28
N ALA A 410 -22.82 11.19 -0.84
CA ALA A 410 -23.29 10.93 -2.20
C ALA A 410 -24.78 11.26 -2.39
N GLU A 411 -25.64 10.92 -1.43
CA GLU A 411 -27.06 11.30 -1.46
C GLU A 411 -27.25 12.82 -1.43
N GLU A 412 -26.48 13.55 -0.62
CA GLU A 412 -26.56 15.02 -0.57
C GLU A 412 -26.04 15.67 -1.86
N LEU A 413 -24.91 15.20 -2.40
CA LEU A 413 -24.35 15.67 -3.68
C LEU A 413 -25.33 15.39 -4.85
N ILE A 414 -25.92 14.20 -4.93
CA ILE A 414 -26.87 13.83 -6.00
C ILE A 414 -28.17 14.66 -5.93
N ASN A 415 -28.68 14.94 -4.73
CA ASN A 415 -29.97 15.62 -4.58
C ASN A 415 -29.86 17.16 -4.53
N PHE A 416 -28.73 17.71 -4.08
CA PHE A 416 -28.59 19.14 -3.77
C PHE A 416 -27.33 19.80 -4.36
N GLY A 417 -26.46 19.05 -5.06
CA GLY A 417 -25.21 19.53 -5.65
C GLY A 417 -24.10 19.88 -4.63
N ARG A 418 -24.36 19.70 -3.33
CA ARG A 418 -23.46 20.04 -2.23
C ARG A 418 -23.76 19.16 -1.02
N ALA A 419 -22.74 18.88 -0.21
CA ALA A 419 -22.91 18.11 1.01
C ALA A 419 -22.81 19.00 2.26
N THR A 420 -23.14 18.40 3.40
CA THR A 420 -23.17 19.07 4.70
C THR A 420 -22.27 18.38 5.73
N HIS A 421 -21.63 19.20 6.55
CA HIS A 421 -20.76 18.79 7.64
C HIS A 421 -21.42 19.06 8.99
N PRO A 422 -21.20 18.21 10.01
CA PRO A 422 -21.48 18.55 11.39
C PRO A 422 -20.61 19.74 11.82
N VAL A 423 -21.18 20.65 12.62
CA VAL A 423 -20.43 21.79 13.17
C VAL A 423 -20.81 22.08 14.60
N ILE A 424 -19.81 22.39 15.44
CA ILE A 424 -20.03 22.98 16.77
C ILE A 424 -20.30 24.49 16.68
N GLY A 425 -20.01 25.13 15.54
CA GLY A 425 -20.30 26.54 15.29
C GLY A 425 -19.38 27.51 16.04
N VAL A 426 -18.08 27.19 16.11
CA VAL A 426 -17.03 28.04 16.69
C VAL A 426 -15.88 28.23 15.69
N THR A 427 -15.11 29.30 15.86
CA THR A 427 -13.83 29.53 15.20
C THR A 427 -12.71 29.07 16.13
N LEU A 428 -11.86 28.17 15.66
CA LEU A 428 -10.70 27.70 16.42
C LEU A 428 -9.50 28.64 16.19
N ASP A 429 -8.66 28.72 17.22
CA ASP A 429 -7.33 29.33 17.17
C ASP A 429 -6.36 28.32 16.57
N THR A 430 -5.88 28.60 15.36
CA THR A 430 -4.92 27.73 14.64
C THR A 430 -3.47 28.02 15.02
N GLU A 431 -3.22 29.09 15.79
CA GLU A 431 -1.88 29.44 16.30
C GLU A 431 -1.69 28.98 17.77
N PHE A 432 -2.70 28.32 18.35
CA PHE A 432 -2.63 27.75 19.68
C PHE A 432 -1.70 26.53 19.72
N ASN A 433 -0.63 26.63 20.51
CA ASN A 433 0.40 25.60 20.68
C ASN A 433 0.28 24.84 22.03
N GLY A 434 -0.87 24.95 22.71
CA GLY A 434 -1.16 24.18 23.92
C GLY A 434 -1.82 22.84 23.61
N ASP A 435 -2.00 22.02 24.65
CA ASP A 435 -2.70 20.73 24.52
C ASP A 435 -4.21 20.98 24.37
N GLY A 436 -4.78 20.60 23.22
CA GLY A 436 -6.20 20.75 22.92
C GLY A 436 -6.54 21.79 21.85
N ALA A 437 -7.84 22.03 21.68
CA ALA A 437 -8.38 22.88 20.62
C ALA A 437 -8.98 24.17 21.21
N ARG A 438 -8.25 25.28 21.13
CA ARG A 438 -8.68 26.57 21.67
C ARG A 438 -9.68 27.27 20.76
N ILE A 439 -10.75 27.82 21.33
CA ILE A 439 -11.67 28.73 20.65
C ILE A 439 -11.02 30.11 20.57
N ALA A 440 -10.88 30.65 19.36
CA ALA A 440 -10.25 31.95 19.13
C ALA A 440 -10.96 33.08 19.89
N ASP A 441 -10.21 34.15 20.22
CA ASP A 441 -10.79 35.32 20.88
C ASP A 441 -11.74 36.12 19.95
N LYS A 442 -11.58 35.97 18.62
CA LYS A 442 -12.44 36.54 17.56
C LYS A 442 -12.57 35.57 16.39
N GLY A 443 -13.67 35.69 15.63
CA GLY A 443 -13.86 34.96 14.37
C GLY A 443 -12.98 35.52 13.24
N ARG A 444 -12.82 34.76 12.14
CA ARG A 444 -11.90 35.06 11.01
C ARG A 444 -12.00 36.50 10.44
N ASN A 445 -13.17 37.14 10.51
CA ASN A 445 -13.40 38.51 10.02
C ASN A 445 -13.57 39.55 11.16
N GLY A 446 -13.02 39.29 12.35
CA GLY A 446 -13.16 40.15 13.54
C GLY A 446 -14.54 40.10 14.22
N GLY A 447 -15.46 39.26 13.71
CA GLY A 447 -16.75 38.95 14.32
C GLY A 447 -16.64 38.07 15.57
N PRO A 448 -17.77 37.61 16.14
CA PRO A 448 -17.74 36.67 17.27
C PRO A 448 -17.12 35.33 16.83
N SER A 449 -16.26 34.73 17.67
CA SER A 449 -15.70 33.40 17.41
C SER A 449 -16.70 32.28 17.67
N VAL A 450 -17.69 32.48 18.55
CA VAL A 450 -18.80 31.55 18.76
C VAL A 450 -20.03 32.06 18.00
N ASN A 451 -20.59 31.24 17.11
CA ASN A 451 -21.73 31.65 16.29
C ASN A 451 -22.99 31.81 17.15
N LYS A 452 -23.49 33.06 17.24
CA LYS A 452 -24.70 33.40 18.01
C LYS A 452 -25.91 32.54 17.60
N ASN A 453 -26.61 31.98 18.59
CA ASN A 453 -27.67 30.98 18.46
C ASN A 453 -27.25 29.64 17.81
N GLY A 454 -25.96 29.44 17.52
CA GLY A 454 -25.39 28.18 17.06
C GLY A 454 -25.24 27.14 18.17
N PRO A 455 -24.73 25.93 17.85
CA PRO A 455 -24.57 24.84 18.83
C PRO A 455 -23.70 25.23 20.02
N GLY A 456 -22.51 25.79 19.78
CA GLY A 456 -21.58 26.22 20.82
C GLY A 456 -22.14 27.31 21.73
N ASP A 457 -22.81 28.32 21.16
CA ASP A 457 -23.45 29.40 21.94
C ASP A 457 -24.56 28.85 22.85
N LYS A 458 -25.42 27.97 22.32
CA LYS A 458 -26.46 27.27 23.08
C LYS A 458 -25.91 26.37 24.18
N ALA A 459 -24.74 25.78 23.96
CA ALA A 459 -24.03 24.95 24.93
C ALA A 459 -23.19 25.77 25.93
N GLY A 460 -23.09 27.10 25.74
CA GLY A 460 -22.36 28.00 26.63
C GLY A 460 -20.84 28.02 26.44
N LEU A 461 -20.34 27.58 25.28
CA LEU A 461 -18.95 27.79 24.84
C LEU A 461 -18.63 29.28 24.72
N LYS A 462 -17.37 29.66 24.91
CA LYS A 462 -16.90 31.05 24.95
C LYS A 462 -15.57 31.21 24.20
N PRO A 463 -15.24 32.43 23.73
CA PRO A 463 -13.89 32.75 23.29
C PRO A 463 -12.88 32.43 24.40
N GLY A 464 -11.74 31.84 24.04
CA GLY A 464 -10.66 31.48 24.97
C GLY A 464 -10.77 30.09 25.62
N ASP A 465 -11.92 29.42 25.53
CA ASP A 465 -12.10 28.02 25.96
C ASP A 465 -11.09 27.09 25.26
N VAL A 466 -10.55 26.10 25.96
CA VAL A 466 -9.75 25.01 25.36
C VAL A 466 -10.53 23.70 25.45
N ILE A 467 -10.89 23.12 24.30
CA ILE A 467 -11.58 21.83 24.23
C ILE A 467 -10.52 20.72 24.33
N THR A 468 -10.58 19.95 25.41
CA THR A 468 -9.59 18.93 25.79
C THR A 468 -10.09 17.50 25.58
N GLU A 469 -11.40 17.27 25.45
CA GLU A 469 -11.93 15.94 25.07
C GLU A 469 -13.21 16.04 24.22
N VAL A 470 -13.44 15.01 23.41
CA VAL A 470 -14.72 14.75 22.74
C VAL A 470 -15.19 13.34 23.11
N ASP A 471 -16.36 13.24 23.74
CA ASP A 471 -16.97 12.01 24.29
C ASP A 471 -16.06 11.17 25.20
N GLY A 472 -15.09 11.80 25.85
CA GLY A 472 -14.06 11.16 26.70
C GLY A 472 -12.82 10.70 25.92
N ARG A 473 -12.60 11.23 24.71
CA ARG A 473 -11.39 11.03 23.90
C ARG A 473 -10.58 12.32 23.86
N ALA A 474 -9.46 12.34 24.57
CA ALA A 474 -8.50 13.45 24.64
C ALA A 474 -8.21 14.06 23.27
N VAL A 475 -8.38 15.37 23.15
CA VAL A 475 -8.10 16.20 21.97
C VAL A 475 -6.79 16.92 22.24
N HIS A 476 -5.85 16.81 21.30
CA HIS A 476 -4.52 17.42 21.41
C HIS A 476 -4.33 18.62 20.46
N SER A 477 -5.19 18.79 19.46
CA SER A 477 -5.12 19.92 18.52
C SER A 477 -6.47 20.33 17.93
N SER A 478 -6.53 21.54 17.36
CA SER A 478 -7.66 22.06 16.59
C SER A 478 -8.06 21.14 15.43
N ASP A 479 -7.09 20.52 14.76
CA ASP A 479 -7.33 19.58 13.65
C ASP A 479 -7.99 18.29 14.15
N GLU A 480 -7.51 17.74 15.27
CA GLU A 480 -8.08 16.52 15.85
C GLU A 480 -9.53 16.75 16.31
N LEU A 481 -9.84 17.92 16.86
CA LEU A 481 -11.22 18.31 17.16
C LEU A 481 -12.08 18.33 15.89
N ILE A 482 -11.57 18.90 14.78
CA ILE A 482 -12.31 18.93 13.51
C ILE A 482 -12.61 17.51 13.02
N VAL A 483 -11.65 16.58 13.08
CA VAL A 483 -11.89 15.19 12.66
C VAL A 483 -12.93 14.51 13.58
N LYS A 484 -12.79 14.63 14.90
CA LYS A 484 -13.72 14.03 15.87
C LYS A 484 -15.13 14.58 15.75
N VAL A 485 -15.28 15.87 15.46
CA VAL A 485 -16.59 16.47 15.13
C VAL A 485 -17.11 15.94 13.79
N ARG A 486 -16.25 15.78 12.77
CA ARG A 486 -16.62 15.29 11.43
C ARG A 486 -16.94 13.80 11.33
N ALA A 487 -16.48 12.98 12.28
CA ALA A 487 -16.87 11.59 12.48
C ALA A 487 -18.38 11.42 12.77
N HIS A 488 -19.00 12.47 13.33
CA HIS A 488 -20.42 12.49 13.69
C HIS A 488 -21.31 12.99 12.55
N ARG A 489 -22.63 12.92 12.76
CA ARG A 489 -23.64 13.43 11.84
C ARG A 489 -24.19 14.76 12.37
N PRO A 490 -24.64 15.67 11.49
CA PRO A 490 -25.46 16.79 11.91
C PRO A 490 -26.66 16.31 12.74
N LYS A 491 -26.94 16.99 13.86
CA LYS A 491 -27.90 16.65 14.92
C LYS A 491 -27.49 15.56 15.92
N ASP A 492 -26.31 14.96 15.80
CA ASP A 492 -25.81 14.08 16.87
C ASP A 492 -25.50 14.91 18.13
N SER A 493 -25.61 14.29 19.30
CA SER A 493 -25.26 14.90 20.59
C SER A 493 -23.81 14.57 20.91
N LEU A 494 -23.01 15.58 21.23
CA LEU A 494 -21.59 15.48 21.50
C LEU A 494 -21.30 16.00 22.92
N ARG A 495 -20.52 15.26 23.70
CA ARG A 495 -20.02 15.72 25.01
C ARG A 495 -18.60 16.25 24.85
N LEU A 496 -18.36 17.49 25.26
CA LEU A 496 -17.05 18.11 25.27
C LEU A 496 -16.54 18.28 26.70
N THR A 497 -15.27 18.02 26.94
CA THR A 497 -14.56 18.50 28.13
C THR A 497 -13.83 19.78 27.72
N VAL A 498 -14.00 20.85 28.52
CA VAL A 498 -13.54 22.20 28.19
C VAL A 498 -12.85 22.82 29.39
N GLU A 499 -11.57 23.18 29.24
CA GLU A 499 -10.88 24.02 30.22
C GLU A 499 -11.31 25.48 30.04
N ARG A 500 -11.77 26.11 31.13
CA ARG A 500 -12.04 27.54 31.20
C ARG A 500 -11.65 28.11 32.55
N ASP A 501 -10.78 29.12 32.53
CA ASP A 501 -10.20 29.77 33.71
C ASP A 501 -9.33 28.80 34.57
N GLY A 502 -8.70 27.81 33.94
CA GLY A 502 -7.91 26.78 34.62
C GLY A 502 -8.74 25.70 35.33
N ALA A 503 -10.00 25.52 34.94
CA ALA A 503 -10.89 24.50 35.48
C ALA A 503 -11.71 23.82 34.38
N ASP A 504 -11.78 22.48 34.43
CA ASP A 504 -12.53 21.64 33.50
C ASP A 504 -14.05 21.78 33.68
N ARG A 505 -14.77 21.72 32.55
CA ARG A 505 -16.23 21.76 32.48
C ARG A 505 -16.71 20.81 31.39
N GLU A 506 -17.59 19.87 31.74
CA GLU A 506 -18.33 19.12 30.73
C GLU A 506 -19.45 19.98 30.11
N VAL A 507 -19.54 19.93 28.79
CA VAL A 507 -20.50 20.68 27.96
C VAL A 507 -21.11 19.73 26.94
N THR A 508 -22.43 19.53 26.98
CA THR A 508 -23.15 18.75 25.96
C THR A 508 -23.75 19.69 24.92
N LEU A 509 -23.52 19.40 23.63
CA LEU A 509 -24.09 20.17 22.51
C LEU A 509 -24.72 19.25 21.46
N VAL A 510 -25.70 19.76 20.73
CA VAL A 510 -26.28 19.08 19.56
C VAL A 510 -25.70 19.69 18.29
N LEU A 511 -25.01 18.88 17.48
CA LEU A 511 -24.26 19.34 16.32
C LEU A 511 -25.15 20.03 15.29
N GLY A 512 -24.68 21.18 14.80
CA GLY A 512 -25.30 21.91 13.70
C GLY A 512 -24.97 21.30 12.34
N SER A 513 -25.42 21.97 11.29
CA SER A 513 -25.10 21.64 9.91
C SER A 513 -24.57 22.89 9.21
N ALA A 514 -23.45 22.76 8.51
CA ALA A 514 -22.97 23.74 7.54
C ALA A 514 -22.82 23.03 6.19
N SER A 515 -23.06 23.73 5.08
CA SER A 515 -22.75 23.21 3.74
C SER A 515 -21.28 23.41 3.40
N SER A 516 -20.71 22.51 2.61
CA SER A 516 -19.52 22.81 1.81
C SER A 516 -19.75 24.13 1.04
N GLY A 517 -18.82 25.08 1.19
CA GLY A 517 -18.83 26.37 0.50
C GLY A 517 -17.87 26.37 -0.68
#